data_AF-A0A952REG1-F1
#
_entry.id   AF-A0A952REG1-F1
#
_cell.length_a   1.000
_cell.length_b   1.000
_cell.length_c   1.000
_cell.angle_alpha   90.00
_cell.angle_beta   90.00
_cell.angle_gamma   90.00
#
_symmetry.space_group_name_H-M   'P 1'
#
loop_
_entity.id
_entity.type
_entity.pdbx_description
1 polymer ?
#
loop_
_entity_poly.entity_id
_entity_poly.type
_entity_poly.pdbx_seq_one_letter_code
_entity_poly.pdbx_strand_id
1 'polypeptide(L)'
;MRVLAIVAPAVVVAAAAACDEDYKACYEGDYVACTCGGDTLGYARCNANERFDACVCDGTTPGLDAGRESGAVAPACVPDAGVVRKYFEECTSNEECETCRCESFQGRGLCTTTCTNVTECAPPSDACTNRGVCRPPVQ
;
A
#
# COMPACT_ATOMS: atom_id res chain seq x y z
N MET A 1 70.15 28.11 -13.19
CA MET A 1 68.90 28.41 -12.47
C MET A 1 67.85 27.40 -12.91
N ARG A 2 67.49 26.44 -12.04
CA ARG A 2 66.48 25.41 -12.32
C ARG A 2 65.20 25.81 -11.59
N VAL A 3 64.14 26.13 -12.34
CA VAL A 3 62.83 26.48 -11.79
C VAL A 3 62.09 25.18 -11.52
N LEU A 4 61.94 24.83 -10.23
CA LEU A 4 61.12 23.72 -9.77
C LEU A 4 59.66 24.19 -9.75
N ALA A 5 58.88 23.79 -10.77
CA ALA A 5 57.45 24.00 -10.81
C ALA A 5 56.76 22.99 -9.89
N ILE A 6 56.27 23.46 -8.74
CA ILE A 6 55.46 22.69 -7.80
C ILE A 6 54.03 22.69 -8.33
N VAL A 7 53.61 21.57 -8.91
CA VAL A 7 52.21 21.32 -9.30
C VAL A 7 51.45 20.88 -8.04
N ALA A 8 50.71 21.80 -7.42
CA ALA A 8 49.85 21.49 -6.29
C ALA A 8 48.56 20.81 -6.80
N PRO A 9 48.17 19.63 -6.29
CA PRO A 9 46.88 19.03 -6.62
C PRO A 9 45.77 19.81 -5.92
N ALA A 10 44.89 20.42 -6.71
CA ALA A 10 43.65 21.02 -6.23
C ALA A 10 42.73 19.89 -5.73
N VAL A 11 42.72 19.67 -4.42
CA VAL A 11 41.77 18.78 -3.74
C VAL A 11 40.41 19.46 -3.77
N VAL A 12 39.55 19.05 -4.71
CA VAL A 12 38.14 19.44 -4.75
C VAL A 12 37.44 18.73 -3.60
N VAL A 13 37.21 19.45 -2.50
CA VAL A 13 36.32 19.00 -1.41
C VAL A 13 34.90 19.08 -1.96
N ALA A 14 34.43 17.96 -2.52
CA ALA A 14 33.03 17.77 -2.85
C ALA A 14 32.25 17.78 -1.53
N ALA A 15 31.66 18.92 -1.19
CA ALA A 15 30.66 19.00 -0.16
C ALA A 15 29.50 18.10 -0.59
N ALA A 16 29.42 16.91 0.00
CA ALA A 16 28.21 16.12 -0.02
C ALA A 16 27.14 16.96 0.67
N ALA A 17 26.34 17.66 -0.13
CA ALA A 17 25.03 18.11 0.31
C ALA A 17 24.29 16.84 0.72
N ALA A 18 24.29 16.54 2.02
CA ALA A 18 23.34 15.62 2.59
C ALA A 18 21.98 16.24 2.30
N CYS A 19 21.33 15.73 1.26
CA CYS A 19 19.93 15.99 1.01
C CYS A 19 19.20 15.41 2.23
N ASP A 20 18.87 16.24 3.20
CA ASP A 20 17.87 15.95 4.22
C ASP A 20 16.53 15.99 3.47
N GLU A 21 16.27 14.91 2.73
CA GLU A 21 14.96 14.69 2.16
C GLU A 21 14.08 14.29 3.33
N ASP A 22 13.16 15.18 3.72
CA ASP A 22 12.07 14.93 4.67
C ASP A 22 11.20 13.79 4.12
N TYR A 23 11.70 12.56 4.23
CA TYR A 23 10.94 11.36 3.91
C TYR A 23 9.97 11.10 5.04
N LYS A 24 8.67 11.19 4.73
CA LYS A 24 7.62 10.71 5.62
C LYS A 24 7.92 9.26 5.97
N ALA A 25 7.97 8.92 7.26
CA ALA A 25 8.26 7.55 7.69
C ALA A 25 7.13 6.58 7.27
N CYS A 26 5.90 7.10 7.13
CA CYS A 26 4.73 6.36 6.69
C CYS A 26 3.59 7.30 6.27
N TYR A 27 2.56 6.78 5.59
CA TYR A 27 1.32 7.48 5.27
C TYR A 27 0.18 7.03 6.19
N GLU A 28 -0.76 7.93 6.52
CA GLU A 28 -1.90 7.59 7.37
C GLU A 28 -2.68 6.40 6.82
N GLY A 29 -2.83 5.35 7.65
CA GLY A 29 -3.45 4.09 7.24
C GLY A 29 -2.47 3.00 6.79
N ASP A 30 -1.17 3.30 6.70
CA ASP A 30 -0.13 2.27 6.57
C ASP A 30 0.01 1.47 7.87
N TYR A 31 0.45 0.21 7.75
CA TYR A 31 0.71 -0.68 8.88
C TYR A 31 2.11 -1.28 8.76
N VAL A 32 2.79 -1.47 9.89
CA VAL A 32 4.07 -2.18 9.97
C VAL A 32 3.97 -3.30 10.99
N ALA A 33 4.62 -4.44 10.71
CA ALA A 33 4.73 -5.54 11.65
C ALA A 33 5.66 -5.15 12.80
N CYS A 34 5.31 -5.57 14.01
CA CYS A 34 6.11 -5.41 15.22
C CYS A 34 6.02 -6.67 16.08
N THR A 35 7.01 -6.89 16.94
CA THR A 35 7.03 -8.03 17.86
C THR A 35 6.59 -7.59 19.24
N CYS A 36 5.61 -8.28 19.79
CA CYS A 36 5.13 -8.10 21.15
C CYS A 36 5.90 -9.00 22.12
N GLY A 37 5.76 -8.74 23.42
CA GLY A 37 6.36 -9.59 24.45
C GLY A 37 5.92 -11.06 24.30
N GLY A 38 6.88 -11.98 24.41
CA GLY A 38 6.61 -13.43 24.31
C GLY A 38 6.39 -13.94 22.87
N ASP A 39 7.16 -13.42 21.90
CA ASP A 39 7.16 -13.85 20.49
C ASP A 39 5.81 -13.70 19.76
N THR A 40 4.88 -12.92 20.34
CA THR A 40 3.58 -12.67 19.71
C THR A 40 3.76 -11.61 18.62
N LEU A 41 3.26 -11.88 17.41
CA LEU A 41 3.26 -10.89 16.33
C LEU A 41 2.18 -9.83 16.58
N GLY A 42 2.51 -8.58 16.29
CA GLY A 42 1.61 -7.44 16.37
C GLY A 42 1.84 -6.46 15.24
N TYR A 43 1.07 -5.38 15.23
CA TYR A 43 1.11 -4.37 14.18
C TYR A 43 1.01 -2.97 14.75
N ALA A 44 1.67 -2.01 14.12
CA ALA A 44 1.55 -0.60 14.44
C ALA A 44 0.97 0.16 13.24
N ARG A 45 -0.03 0.99 13.49
CA ARG A 45 -0.65 1.85 12.47
C ARG A 45 0.11 3.15 12.35
N CYS A 46 0.30 3.65 11.14
CA CYS A 46 0.76 5.01 10.91
C CYS A 46 -0.34 6.02 11.25
N ASN A 47 -0.03 6.96 12.13
CA ASN A 47 -0.92 8.05 12.52
C ASN A 47 -0.72 9.31 11.65
N ALA A 48 -1.59 10.30 11.85
CA ALA A 48 -1.57 11.57 11.12
C ALA A 48 -0.29 12.41 11.31
N ASN A 49 0.57 12.06 12.29
CA ASN A 49 1.87 12.71 12.50
C ASN A 49 3.01 11.97 11.81
N GLU A 50 2.70 11.07 10.87
CA GLU A 50 3.70 10.32 10.08
C GLU A 50 4.58 9.44 10.98
N ARG A 51 3.98 8.92 12.06
CA ARG A 51 4.62 8.04 13.04
C ARG A 51 3.77 6.80 13.25
N PHE A 52 4.43 5.67 13.47
CA PHE A 52 3.74 4.46 13.90
C PHE A 52 3.31 4.58 15.37
N ASP A 53 2.06 4.20 15.65
CA ASP A 53 1.49 4.08 16.99
C ASP A 53 2.13 2.91 17.77
N ALA A 54 1.70 2.71 19.01
CA ALA A 54 2.12 1.54 19.79
C ALA A 54 1.72 0.23 19.09
N CYS A 55 2.55 -0.80 19.26
CA CYS A 55 2.29 -2.13 18.73
C CYS A 55 0.99 -2.70 19.34
N VAL A 56 0.02 -3.00 18.50
CA VAL A 56 -1.21 -3.70 18.86
C VAL A 56 -0.93 -5.20 18.80
N CYS A 57 -1.11 -5.86 19.94
CA CYS A 57 -0.72 -7.25 20.16
C CYS A 57 -1.92 -8.20 20.30
N ASP A 58 -3.07 -7.83 19.75
CA ASP A 58 -4.31 -8.60 19.84
C ASP A 58 -4.41 -9.72 18.78
N GLY A 59 -3.36 -9.88 17.97
CA GLY A 59 -3.30 -10.86 16.89
C GLY A 59 -4.16 -10.48 15.68
N THR A 60 -4.72 -9.27 15.65
CA THR A 60 -5.49 -8.77 14.52
C THR A 60 -4.72 -7.69 13.77
N THR A 61 -4.68 -7.79 12.44
CA THR A 61 -4.19 -6.73 11.58
C THR A 61 -5.35 -6.13 10.81
N PRO A 62 -5.68 -4.84 11.04
CA PRO A 62 -6.60 -4.15 10.16
C PRO A 62 -6.03 -4.14 8.73
N GLY A 63 -6.69 -4.82 7.80
CA GLY A 63 -6.28 -4.89 6.38
C GLY A 63 -5.61 -6.19 5.93
N LEU A 64 -4.82 -6.90 6.76
CA LEU A 64 -4.33 -8.25 6.43
C LEU A 64 -5.31 -9.35 6.81
N ASP A 65 -6.08 -9.19 7.89
CA ASP A 65 -7.17 -10.14 8.21
C ASP A 65 -8.36 -10.03 7.24
N ALA A 66 -8.43 -8.93 6.49
CA ALA A 66 -9.32 -8.76 5.34
C ALA A 66 -8.60 -9.02 3.99
N GLY A 67 -7.29 -9.24 3.99
CA GLY A 67 -6.44 -9.15 2.82
C GLY A 67 -5.39 -10.26 2.74
N ARG A 68 -5.79 -11.36 2.10
CA ARG A 68 -4.97 -12.37 1.38
C ARG A 68 -3.87 -13.13 2.13
N GLU A 69 -3.31 -12.67 3.26
CA GLU A 69 -2.16 -13.32 3.91
C GLU A 69 -2.46 -13.99 5.25
N SER A 70 -3.57 -13.63 5.90
CA SER A 70 -4.16 -14.49 6.92
C SER A 70 -4.77 -15.69 6.19
N GLY A 71 -4.18 -16.88 6.31
CA GLY A 71 -4.76 -18.14 5.80
C GLY A 71 -6.16 -18.49 6.35
N ALA A 72 -6.78 -17.58 7.09
CA ALA A 72 -8.21 -17.50 7.26
C ALA A 72 -8.83 -17.16 5.90
N VAL A 73 -9.47 -18.16 5.28
CA VAL A 73 -10.42 -17.94 4.19
C VAL A 73 -11.35 -16.82 4.67
N ALA A 74 -11.19 -15.61 4.10
CA ALA A 74 -12.14 -14.53 4.32
C ALA A 74 -13.53 -15.15 4.14
N PRO A 75 -14.48 -14.93 5.08
CA PRO A 75 -15.81 -15.54 4.97
C PRO A 75 -16.26 -15.31 3.55
N ALA A 76 -16.51 -16.40 2.81
CA ALA A 76 -16.79 -16.35 1.39
C ALA A 76 -17.86 -15.29 1.23
N CYS A 77 -17.50 -14.14 0.64
CA CYS A 77 -18.49 -13.12 0.45
C CYS A 77 -19.50 -13.75 -0.51
N VAL A 78 -20.69 -13.94 0.02
CA VAL A 78 -21.82 -14.41 -0.76
C VAL A 78 -22.46 -13.12 -1.23
N PRO A 79 -22.29 -12.74 -2.51
CA PRO A 79 -22.93 -11.54 -3.00
C PRO A 79 -24.43 -11.67 -2.74
N ASP A 80 -25.02 -10.66 -2.10
CA ASP A 80 -26.44 -10.70 -1.74
C ASP A 80 -27.25 -10.72 -3.04
N ALA A 81 -28.15 -11.71 -3.18
CA ALA A 81 -28.81 -12.05 -4.44
C ALA A 81 -29.74 -10.94 -4.99
N GLY A 82 -29.89 -9.82 -4.26
CA GLY A 82 -30.73 -8.70 -4.64
C GLY A 82 -30.21 -7.91 -5.85
N VAL A 83 -28.94 -7.48 -5.85
CA VAL A 83 -28.30 -6.75 -6.96
C VAL A 83 -26.77 -6.93 -6.86
N VAL A 84 -26.22 -7.89 -7.60
CA VAL A 84 -24.78 -8.06 -7.72
C VAL A 84 -24.25 -7.07 -8.76
N ARG A 85 -23.46 -6.11 -8.30
CA ARG A 85 -22.83 -5.08 -9.11
C ARG A 85 -21.61 -5.61 -9.82
N LYS A 86 -21.47 -5.16 -11.05
CA LYS A 86 -20.39 -5.57 -11.95
C LYS A 86 -19.12 -4.79 -11.70
N TYR A 87 -18.07 -5.21 -12.37
CA TYR A 87 -16.78 -4.53 -12.39
C TYR A 87 -16.90 -3.02 -12.66
N PHE A 88 -16.29 -2.22 -11.79
CA PHE A 88 -16.32 -0.76 -11.77
C PHE A 88 -17.69 -0.08 -11.64
N GLU A 89 -18.72 -0.81 -11.19
CA GLU A 89 -19.96 -0.18 -10.73
C GLU A 89 -19.78 0.36 -9.31
N GLU A 90 -20.55 1.40 -8.97
CA GLU A 90 -20.50 2.03 -7.65
C GLU A 90 -21.02 1.10 -6.56
N CYS A 91 -20.25 0.93 -5.49
CA CYS A 91 -20.60 0.11 -4.34
C CYS A 91 -20.41 0.88 -3.05
N THR A 92 -21.12 0.47 -2.00
CA THR A 92 -20.89 0.95 -0.63
C THR A 92 -20.32 -0.15 0.27
N SER A 93 -20.44 -1.41 -0.15
CA SER A 93 -20.02 -2.59 0.61
C SER A 93 -19.47 -3.67 -0.34
N ASN A 94 -18.73 -4.63 0.22
CA ASN A 94 -18.10 -5.70 -0.56
C ASN A 94 -19.14 -6.68 -1.13
N GLU A 95 -20.20 -6.90 -0.39
CA GLU A 95 -21.30 -7.82 -0.68
C GLU A 95 -22.14 -7.38 -1.89
N GLU A 96 -22.05 -6.10 -2.25
CA GLU A 96 -22.66 -5.57 -3.46
C GLU A 96 -21.89 -5.97 -4.73
N CYS A 97 -20.63 -6.41 -4.65
CA CYS A 97 -19.80 -6.66 -5.82
C CYS A 97 -19.75 -8.14 -6.20
N GLU A 98 -19.76 -8.46 -7.50
CA GLU A 98 -19.56 -9.84 -8.00
C GLU A 98 -18.22 -10.43 -7.55
N THR A 99 -17.21 -9.57 -7.47
CA THR A 99 -15.85 -9.88 -7.02
C THR A 99 -15.67 -9.76 -5.52
N CYS A 100 -16.75 -9.43 -4.79
CA CYS A 100 -16.72 -9.30 -3.35
C CYS A 100 -15.74 -8.25 -2.81
N ARG A 101 -15.47 -7.23 -3.63
CA ARG A 101 -14.48 -6.23 -3.30
C ARG A 101 -14.88 -4.87 -3.83
N CYS A 102 -15.16 -3.98 -2.88
CA CYS A 102 -15.44 -2.57 -3.08
C CYS A 102 -14.22 -1.75 -2.63
N GLU A 103 -13.57 -1.03 -3.54
CA GLU A 103 -12.39 -0.23 -3.23
C GLU A 103 -12.68 1.26 -3.50
N SER A 104 -12.16 2.14 -2.65
CA SER A 104 -12.32 3.59 -2.84
C SER A 104 -11.36 4.11 -3.89
N PHE A 105 -11.90 4.61 -5.00
CA PHE A 105 -11.17 5.34 -6.03
C PHE A 105 -11.70 6.77 -6.10
N GLN A 106 -10.82 7.76 -5.87
CA GLN A 106 -11.18 9.18 -5.94
C GLN A 106 -12.41 9.58 -5.09
N GLY A 107 -12.60 8.92 -3.94
CA GLY A 107 -13.72 9.18 -3.04
C GLY A 107 -15.02 8.45 -3.39
N ARG A 108 -15.03 7.59 -4.41
CA ARG A 108 -16.16 6.72 -4.77
C ARG A 108 -15.78 5.26 -4.56
N GLY A 109 -16.67 4.46 -3.98
CA GLY A 109 -16.49 3.01 -3.90
C GLY A 109 -16.81 2.38 -5.26
N LEU A 110 -15.87 1.62 -5.84
CA LEU A 110 -16.09 0.89 -7.09
C LEU A 110 -15.74 -0.59 -6.91
N CYS A 111 -16.56 -1.46 -7.52
CA CYS A 111 -16.29 -2.88 -7.54
C CYS A 111 -15.03 -3.18 -8.37
N THR A 112 -14.15 -4.03 -7.84
CA THR A 112 -12.86 -4.37 -8.47
C THR A 112 -12.41 -5.75 -8.02
N THR A 113 -11.35 -6.32 -8.61
CA THR A 113 -10.78 -7.59 -8.17
C THR A 113 -9.34 -7.43 -7.70
N THR A 114 -8.85 -8.44 -6.98
CA THR A 114 -7.42 -8.61 -6.73
C THR A 114 -6.67 -8.86 -8.03
N CYS A 115 -5.50 -8.26 -8.17
CA CYS A 115 -4.59 -8.56 -9.26
C CYS A 115 -3.15 -8.64 -8.77
N THR A 116 -2.32 -9.43 -9.45
CA THR A 116 -0.86 -9.35 -9.34
C THR A 116 -0.22 -8.67 -10.56
N ASN A 117 -0.94 -8.62 -11.67
CA ASN A 117 -0.54 -8.00 -12.92
C ASN A 117 -1.78 -7.55 -13.71
N VAL A 118 -1.59 -6.77 -14.77
CA VAL A 118 -2.69 -6.19 -15.56
C VAL A 118 -3.56 -7.22 -16.28
N THR A 119 -3.03 -8.40 -16.60
CA THR A 119 -3.78 -9.43 -17.35
C THR A 119 -4.87 -10.11 -16.54
N GLU A 120 -4.81 -9.98 -15.21
CA GLU A 120 -5.85 -10.45 -14.28
C GLU A 120 -7.03 -9.49 -14.20
N CYS A 121 -6.91 -8.29 -14.77
CA CYS A 121 -7.96 -7.28 -14.74
C CYS A 121 -8.88 -7.41 -15.95
N ALA A 122 -10.19 -7.45 -15.70
CA ALA A 122 -11.18 -7.42 -16.77
C ALA A 122 -11.14 -6.05 -17.49
N PRO A 123 -11.23 -6.03 -18.84
CA PRO A 123 -11.45 -4.79 -19.58
C PRO A 123 -12.68 -4.05 -19.02
N PRO A 124 -12.65 -2.71 -18.83
CA PRO A 124 -11.70 -1.75 -19.40
C PRO A 124 -10.50 -1.39 -18.51
N SER A 125 -10.20 -2.18 -17.47
CA SER A 125 -9.04 -1.89 -16.61
C SER A 125 -7.73 -1.94 -17.37
N ASP A 126 -6.86 -0.95 -17.14
CA ASP A 126 -5.56 -0.79 -17.81
C ASP A 126 -4.35 -0.96 -16.87
N ALA A 127 -4.59 -1.10 -15.57
CA ALA A 127 -3.52 -1.20 -14.58
C ALA A 127 -3.90 -2.04 -13.36
N CYS A 128 -2.91 -2.76 -12.82
CA CYS A 128 -2.94 -3.29 -11.47
C CYS A 128 -2.18 -2.33 -10.54
N THR A 129 -2.81 -1.87 -9.48
CA THR A 129 -2.17 -0.98 -8.49
C THR A 129 -1.17 -1.75 -7.63
N ASN A 130 -0.22 -1.04 -6.99
CA ASN A 130 0.71 -1.63 -6.03
C ASN A 130 0.01 -2.25 -4.80
N ARG A 131 -1.27 -1.93 -4.58
CA ARG A 131 -2.12 -2.54 -3.55
C ARG A 131 -2.76 -3.87 -4.02
N GLY A 132 -2.39 -4.35 -5.21
CA GLY A 132 -2.93 -5.57 -5.81
C GLY A 132 -4.41 -5.47 -6.15
N VAL A 133 -4.82 -4.31 -6.68
CA VAL A 133 -6.22 -4.00 -7.04
C VAL A 133 -6.29 -3.44 -8.45
N CYS A 134 -7.22 -3.91 -9.27
CA CYS A 134 -7.39 -3.40 -10.62
C CYS A 134 -7.93 -1.98 -10.60
N ARG A 135 -7.31 -1.12 -11.40
CA ARG A 135 -7.64 0.29 -11.50
C ARG A 135 -8.71 0.51 -12.57
N PRO A 136 -9.73 1.35 -12.33
CA PRO A 136 -10.62 1.79 -13.39
C PRO A 136 -9.83 2.57 -14.45
N PRO A 137 -10.21 2.47 -15.74
CA PRO A 137 -9.59 3.29 -16.77
C PRO A 137 -9.68 4.76 -16.40
N VAL A 138 -8.61 5.49 -16.67
CA VAL A 138 -8.62 6.96 -16.59
C VAL A 138 -9.59 7.47 -17.67
N GLN A 139 -10.74 8.00 -17.25
CA GLN A 139 -11.62 8.79 -18.11
C GLN A 139 -11.07 10.21 -18.27
#